data_AF-A0A7J7MWT8-F1
#
_entry.id   AF-A0A7J7MWT8-F1
#
_cell.length_a   1.000
_cell.length_b   1.000
_cell.length_c   1.000
_cell.angle_alpha   90.00
_cell.angle_beta   90.00
_cell.angle_gamma   90.00
#
_symmetry.space_group_name_H-M   'P 1'
#
loop_
_entity.id
_entity.type
_entity.pdbx_description
1 polymer ?
#
loop_
_entity_poly.entity_id
_entity_poly.type
_entity_poly.pdbx_seq_one_letter_code
_entity_poly.pdbx_strand_id
1 'polypeptide(L)'
;MMSSSQWDKQPRPILEAFVLLLSPYAPHMAEELWLRLGHSNSLVYENFPKADQEYLKDSTVILPVQINGKTRGTIQVDKTCEVEEAFRLALVDDKLSKYLVGKTIKKRVYVPCKILNVILDKQNVEVGHL
;
A
#
# COMPACT_ATOMS: atom_id res chain seq x y z
N MET A 1 2.43 12.00 -1.72
CA MET A 1 1.60 12.50 -2.85
C MET A 1 2.19 13.83 -3.29
N MET A 2 2.83 13.88 -4.46
CA MET A 2 3.35 15.14 -5.01
C MET A 2 2.18 15.96 -5.57
N SER A 3 2.09 17.23 -5.15
CA SER A 3 1.07 18.18 -5.62
C SER A 3 1.28 18.50 -7.10
N SER A 4 0.22 18.47 -7.89
CA SER A 4 0.19 18.74 -9.34
C SER A 4 0.68 20.14 -9.74
N SER A 5 0.85 21.05 -8.78
CA SER A 5 1.29 22.44 -9.01
C SER A 5 2.81 22.59 -9.23
N GLN A 6 3.60 21.54 -9.01
CA GLN A 6 5.07 21.61 -9.00
C GLN A 6 5.75 20.96 -10.22
N TRP A 7 5.02 20.63 -11.28
CA TRP A 7 5.59 19.94 -12.44
C TRP A 7 6.19 20.93 -13.45
N ASP A 8 7.52 21.01 -13.51
CA ASP A 8 8.26 21.83 -14.49
C ASP A 8 8.05 21.38 -15.95
N LYS A 9 7.63 20.13 -16.16
CA LYS A 9 7.28 19.58 -17.48
C LYS A 9 5.98 18.81 -17.36
N GLN A 10 5.07 19.07 -18.30
CA GLN A 10 3.84 18.30 -18.45
C GLN A 10 4.11 17.08 -19.34
N PRO A 11 4.21 15.86 -18.78
CA PRO A 11 4.46 14.66 -19.57
C PRO A 11 3.26 14.37 -20.48
N ARG A 12 3.44 14.58 -21.78
CA ARG A 12 2.38 14.38 -22.80
C ARG A 12 1.68 13.03 -22.70
N PRO A 13 2.38 11.88 -22.52
CA PRO A 13 1.72 10.58 -22.45
C PRO A 13 0.71 10.46 -21.29
N ILE A 14 0.96 11.16 -20.17
CA ILE A 14 0.06 11.15 -19.01
C ILE A 14 -1.17 12.03 -19.28
N LEU A 15 -0.97 13.18 -19.92
CA LEU A 15 -2.07 14.07 -20.28
C LEU A 15 -2.99 13.45 -21.35
N GLU A 16 -2.42 12.77 -22.34
CA GLU A 16 -3.19 12.05 -23.36
C GLU A 16 -4.05 10.95 -22.74
N ALA A 17 -3.45 10.10 -21.88
CA ALA A 17 -4.18 9.07 -21.16
C ALA A 17 -5.28 9.67 -20.28
N PHE A 18 -5.02 10.79 -19.60
CA PHE A 18 -6.01 11.50 -18.79
C PHE A 18 -7.18 12.04 -19.62
N VAL A 19 -6.90 12.66 -20.77
CA VAL A 19 -7.93 13.19 -21.67
C VAL A 19 -8.82 12.07 -22.22
N LEU A 20 -8.23 10.91 -22.56
CA LEU A 20 -9.00 9.73 -22.97
C LEU A 20 -9.88 9.18 -21.84
N LEU A 21 -9.37 9.14 -20.60
CA LEU A 21 -10.16 8.77 -19.41
C LEU A 21 -11.28 9.77 -19.11
N LEU A 22 -11.10 11.05 -19.45
CA LEU A 22 -12.08 12.12 -19.26
C LEU A 22 -13.21 12.09 -20.30
N SER A 23 -12.94 11.54 -21.49
CA SER A 23 -13.88 11.50 -22.63
C SER A 23 -15.30 11.03 -22.29
N PRO A 24 -15.51 9.93 -21.52
CA PRO A 24 -16.85 9.46 -21.18
C PRO A 24 -17.62 10.39 -20.23
N TYR A 25 -16.91 11.26 -19.50
CA TYR A 25 -17.49 12.19 -18.51
C TYR A 25 -17.71 13.59 -19.07
N ALA A 26 -16.75 14.10 -19.86
CA ALA A 26 -16.79 15.45 -20.40
C ALA A 26 -16.24 15.48 -21.84
N PRO A 27 -17.01 14.97 -22.82
CA PRO A 27 -16.51 14.76 -24.19
C PRO A 27 -16.06 16.06 -24.86
N HIS A 28 -16.80 17.15 -24.68
CA HIS A 28 -16.45 18.47 -25.25
C HIS A 28 -15.16 19.05 -24.65
N MET A 29 -14.96 18.86 -23.34
CA MET A 29 -13.71 19.31 -22.69
C MET A 29 -12.53 18.43 -23.11
N ALA A 30 -12.75 17.12 -23.22
CA ALA A 30 -11.72 16.19 -23.64
C ALA A 30 -11.27 16.49 -25.09
N GLU A 31 -12.19 16.80 -26.00
CA GLU A 31 -11.88 17.20 -27.39
C GLU A 31 -11.07 18.49 -27.47
N GLU A 32 -11.46 19.53 -26.74
CA GLU A 32 -10.70 20.79 -26.70
C GLU A 32 -9.28 20.57 -26.14
N LEU A 33 -9.13 19.74 -25.11
CA LEU A 33 -7.83 19.40 -24.54
C LEU A 33 -7.00 18.56 -25.52
N TRP A 34 -7.61 17.63 -26.25
CA TRP A 34 -6.97 16.80 -27.26
C TRP A 34 -6.40 17.64 -28.43
N LEU A 35 -7.19 18.59 -28.92
CA LEU A 35 -6.75 19.55 -29.94
C LEU A 35 -5.59 20.43 -29.43
N ARG A 36 -5.66 20.91 -28.18
CA ARG A 36 -4.58 21.70 -27.54
C ARG A 36 -3.29 20.92 -27.34
N LEU A 37 -3.37 19.60 -27.20
CA LEU A 37 -2.20 18.72 -27.16
C LEU A 37 -1.52 18.56 -28.54
N GLY A 38 -2.16 19.04 -29.61
CA GLY A 38 -1.62 19.06 -30.97
C GLY A 38 -2.17 17.95 -31.88
N HIS A 39 -3.19 17.22 -31.42
CA HIS A 39 -3.84 16.19 -32.23
C HIS A 39 -4.84 16.83 -33.20
N SER A 40 -4.88 16.35 -34.44
CA SER A 40 -5.76 16.88 -35.50
C SER A 40 -7.03 16.05 -35.72
N ASN A 41 -7.04 14.82 -35.19
CA ASN A 41 -8.17 13.89 -35.29
C ASN A 41 -9.00 13.94 -34.01
N SER A 42 -10.29 13.63 -34.12
CA SER A 42 -11.16 13.56 -32.95
C SER A 42 -10.77 12.42 -32.02
N LEU A 43 -10.79 12.68 -30.71
CA LEU A 43 -10.46 11.67 -29.70
C LEU A 43 -11.42 10.46 -29.68
N VAL A 44 -12.59 10.57 -30.32
CA VAL A 44 -13.62 9.53 -30.34
C VAL A 44 -13.11 8.23 -31.00
N TYR A 45 -12.17 8.34 -31.94
CA TYR A 45 -11.60 7.21 -32.66
C TYR A 45 -10.37 6.60 -31.99
N GLU A 46 -9.90 7.20 -30.89
CA GLU A 46 -8.72 6.76 -30.18
C GLU A 46 -9.02 5.58 -29.25
N ASN A 47 -8.03 4.71 -29.10
CA ASN A 47 -8.14 3.58 -28.19
C ASN A 47 -8.09 4.04 -26.73
N PHE A 48 -8.99 3.49 -25.91
CA PHE A 48 -8.95 3.73 -24.47
C PHE A 48 -7.63 3.23 -23.87
N PRO A 49 -7.01 3.98 -22.93
CA PRO A 49 -5.73 3.61 -22.35
C PRO A 49 -5.83 2.27 -21.62
N LYS A 50 -4.84 1.40 -21.85
CA LYS A 50 -4.70 0.14 -21.13
C LYS A 50 -3.89 0.36 -19.86
N ALA A 51 -4.37 -0.17 -18.73
CA ALA A 51 -3.63 -0.15 -17.49
C ALA A 51 -2.38 -1.03 -17.62
N ASP A 52 -1.21 -0.45 -17.33
CA ASP A 52 0.05 -1.18 -17.29
C ASP A 52 0.19 -1.87 -15.92
N GLN A 53 0.31 -3.19 -15.97
CA GLN A 53 0.36 -4.07 -14.79
C GLN A 53 1.61 -3.82 -13.93
N GLU A 54 2.64 -3.18 -14.46
CA GLU A 54 3.83 -2.83 -13.68
C GLU A 54 3.52 -1.78 -12.60
N TYR A 55 2.64 -0.83 -12.90
CA TYR A 55 2.22 0.20 -11.94
C TYR A 55 1.13 -0.27 -10.96
N LEU A 56 0.52 -1.44 -11.21
CA LEU A 56 -0.44 -2.07 -10.30
C LEU A 56 0.24 -2.80 -9.13
N LYS A 57 1.57 -2.89 -9.15
CA LYS A 57 2.34 -3.50 -8.07
C LYS A 57 2.50 -2.49 -6.93
N ASP A 58 1.59 -2.54 -5.96
CA ASP A 58 1.87 -1.97 -4.64
C ASP A 58 3.09 -2.70 -4.07
N SER A 59 4.23 -1.98 -3.98
CA SER A 59 5.46 -2.51 -3.41
C SER A 59 5.29 -2.82 -1.92
N THR A 60 4.47 -2.02 -1.24
CA THR A 60 4.34 -2.01 0.21
C THR A 60 2.91 -2.38 0.62
N VAL A 61 2.80 -3.33 1.53
CA VAL A 61 1.53 -3.79 2.11
C VAL A 61 1.47 -3.42 3.60
N ILE A 62 0.29 -3.03 4.06
CA ILE A 62 0.03 -2.80 5.49
C ILE A 62 -0.26 -4.16 6.13
N LEU A 63 0.70 -4.66 6.90
CA LEU A 63 0.60 -5.95 7.59
C LEU A 63 0.12 -5.74 9.04
N PRO A 64 -1.06 -6.28 9.41
CA PRO A 64 -1.50 -6.27 10.80
C PRO A 64 -0.65 -7.25 11.64
N VAL A 65 -0.23 -6.79 12.82
CA VAL A 65 0.51 -7.59 13.80
C VAL A 65 -0.39 -7.94 14.97
N GLN A 66 -0.52 -9.25 15.21
CA GLN A 66 -1.25 -9.85 16.31
C GLN A 66 -0.31 -10.44 17.34
N ILE A 67 -0.70 -10.32 18.61
CA ILE A 67 -0.01 -10.95 19.73
C ILE A 67 -1.05 -11.75 20.52
N ASN A 68 -0.83 -13.07 20.63
CA ASN A 68 -1.79 -14.02 21.20
C ASN A 68 -3.21 -13.84 20.61
N GLY A 69 -3.30 -13.62 19.30
CA GLY A 69 -4.58 -13.47 18.59
C GLY A 69 -5.27 -12.11 18.74
N LYS A 70 -4.70 -11.14 19.48
CA LYS A 70 -5.21 -9.76 19.56
C LYS A 70 -4.37 -8.84 18.68
N THR A 71 -4.98 -8.09 17.78
CA THR A 71 -4.29 -7.08 16.95
C THR A 71 -3.77 -5.95 17.83
N ARG A 72 -2.46 -5.66 17.73
CA ARG A 72 -1.78 -4.63 18.54
C ARG A 72 -1.22 -3.48 17.73
N GLY A 73 -1.02 -3.66 16.43
CA GLY A 73 -0.50 -2.64 15.53
C GLY A 73 -0.49 -3.09 14.07
N THR A 74 -0.01 -2.22 13.21
CA THR A 74 0.16 -2.46 11.77
C THR A 74 1.54 -1.97 11.36
N ILE A 75 2.29 -2.77 10.62
CA ILE A 75 3.58 -2.40 10.05
C ILE A 75 3.48 -2.33 8.53
N GLN A 76 4.28 -1.47 7.90
CA GLN A 76 4.43 -1.45 6.45
C GLN A 76 5.58 -2.37 6.07
N VAL A 77 5.32 -3.34 5.19
CA VAL A 77 6.31 -4.31 4.73
C VAL A 77 6.24 -4.46 3.23
N ASP A 78 7.34 -4.85 2.60
CA ASP A 78 7.30 -5.21 1.18
C ASP A 78 6.48 -6.48 0.94
N LYS A 79 5.85 -6.58 -0.22
CA LYS A 79 5.04 -7.75 -0.62
C LYS A 79 5.81 -9.07 -0.53
N THR A 80 7.13 -9.02 -0.72
CA THR A 80 8.06 -10.15 -0.67
C THR A 80 8.78 -10.30 0.67
N CYS A 81 8.36 -9.56 1.70
CA CYS A 81 9.01 -9.59 3.01
C CYS A 81 8.95 -10.99 3.62
N GLU A 82 10.10 -11.48 4.12
CA GLU A 82 10.19 -12.73 4.85
C GLU A 82 9.74 -12.56 6.31
N VAL A 83 9.49 -13.69 6.98
CA VAL A 83 9.02 -13.72 8.37
C VAL A 83 10.00 -13.03 9.33
N GLU A 84 11.31 -13.19 9.14
CA GLU A 84 12.32 -12.60 10.03
C GLU A 84 12.37 -11.08 9.88
N GLU A 85 12.26 -10.57 8.65
CA GLU A 85 12.26 -9.13 8.39
C GLU A 85 10.98 -8.46 8.89
N ALA A 86 9.82 -9.10 8.68
CA ALA A 86 8.55 -8.63 9.22
C ALA A 86 8.58 -8.62 10.77
N PHE A 87 9.22 -9.61 11.38
CA PHE A 87 9.39 -9.67 12.83
C PHE A 87 10.35 -8.59 13.36
N ARG A 88 11.45 -8.32 12.64
CA ARG A 88 12.39 -7.25 12.98
C ARG A 88 11.70 -5.89 12.95
N LEU A 89 10.92 -5.61 11.91
CA LEU A 89 10.11 -4.39 11.79
C LEU A 89 9.09 -4.27 12.93
N ALA A 90 8.44 -5.38 13.29
CA ALA A 90 7.55 -5.41 14.46
C ALA A 90 8.28 -5.18 15.81
N LEU A 91 9.57 -5.50 15.91
CA LEU A 91 10.36 -5.27 17.12
C LEU A 91 10.85 -3.82 17.25
N VAL A 92 11.11 -3.17 16.11
CA VAL A 92 11.54 -1.75 16.05
C VAL A 92 10.35 -0.81 16.31
N ASP A 93 9.13 -1.23 16.01
CA ASP A 93 7.93 -0.42 16.26
C ASP A 93 7.69 -0.20 17.76
N ASP A 94 7.64 1.08 18.17
CA ASP A 94 7.50 1.50 19.58
C ASP A 94 6.22 0.98 20.28
N LYS A 95 5.15 0.69 19.52
CA LYS A 95 3.91 0.16 20.09
C LYS A 95 4.01 -1.34 20.30
N LEU A 96 4.66 -2.05 19.38
CA LEU A 96 4.77 -3.50 19.38
C LEU A 96 5.93 -4.00 20.25
N SER A 97 7.05 -3.27 20.31
CA SER A 97 8.23 -3.61 21.11
C SER A 97 7.90 -3.85 22.59
N LYS A 98 7.00 -3.03 23.16
CA LYS A 98 6.51 -3.14 24.55
C LYS A 98 5.88 -4.49 24.89
N TYR A 99 5.34 -5.18 23.89
CA TYR A 99 4.71 -6.50 24.08
C TYR A 99 5.66 -7.66 23.77
N LEU A 100 6.79 -7.41 23.10
CA LEU A 100 7.74 -8.42 22.65
C LEU A 100 9.00 -8.47 23.54
N VAL A 101 9.44 -7.32 24.07
CA VAL A 101 10.63 -7.21 24.93
C VAL A 101 10.40 -7.97 26.25
N GLY A 102 11.32 -8.88 26.58
CA GLY A 102 11.29 -9.66 27.82
C GLY A 102 10.30 -10.84 27.84
N LYS A 103 9.65 -11.17 26.71
CA LYS A 103 8.69 -12.28 26.59
C LYS A 103 9.29 -13.43 25.77
N THR A 104 9.11 -14.66 26.25
CA THR A 104 9.49 -15.87 25.48
C THR A 104 8.52 -16.08 24.34
N ILE A 105 9.03 -16.07 23.10
CA ILE A 105 8.23 -16.30 21.89
C ILE A 105 8.14 -17.80 21.65
N LYS A 106 6.91 -18.33 21.67
CA LYS A 106 6.64 -19.75 21.49
C LYS A 106 6.47 -20.13 20.02
N LYS A 107 5.82 -19.27 19.24
CA LYS A 107 5.56 -19.52 17.82
C LYS A 107 5.32 -18.22 17.07
N ARG A 108 5.87 -18.12 15.87
CA ARG A 108 5.60 -17.05 14.91
C ARG A 108 4.79 -17.64 13.76
N VAL A 109 3.63 -17.05 13.47
CA VAL A 109 2.78 -17.45 12.34
C VAL A 109 2.72 -16.27 11.39
N TYR A 110 3.39 -16.39 10.25
CA TYR A 110 3.40 -15.38 9.21
C TYR A 110 2.62 -15.89 8.01
N VAL A 111 1.64 -15.09 7.59
CA VAL A 111 0.93 -15.29 6.34
C VAL A 111 1.24 -14.09 5.45
N PRO A 112 2.01 -14.28 4.36
CA PRO A 112 2.44 -13.20 3.48
C PRO A 112 1.25 -12.34 3.04
N CYS A 113 1.44 -11.01 3.08
CA CYS A 113 0.42 -10.01 2.72
C CYS A 113 -0.90 -10.09 3.50
N LYS A 114 -0.98 -10.88 4.58
CA LYS A 114 -2.21 -11.01 5.38
C LYS A 114 -2.00 -10.67 6.84
N ILE A 115 -1.11 -11.38 7.54
CA ILE A 115 -0.98 -11.21 9.00
C ILE A 115 0.33 -11.74 9.55
N LEU A 116 0.86 -11.08 10.58
CA LEU A 116 1.90 -11.61 11.46
C LEU A 116 1.31 -11.84 12.85
N ASN A 117 1.21 -13.11 13.28
CA ASN A 117 0.75 -13.45 14.62
C ASN A 117 1.92 -14.02 15.45
N VAL A 118 2.20 -13.37 16.57
CA VAL A 118 3.24 -13.76 17.52
C VAL A 118 2.56 -14.36 18.74
N ILE A 119 2.85 -15.64 18.99
CA ILE A 119 2.36 -16.37 20.16
C ILE A 119 3.46 -16.32 21.22
N LEU A 120 3.15 -15.65 22.33
CA LEU A 120 4.01 -15.56 23.51
C LEU A 120 3.65 -16.67 24.48
N ASP A 121 4.61 -17.13 25.27
CA ASP A 121 4.29 -18.05 26.37
C ASP A 121 3.36 -17.37 27.38
N LYS A 122 2.46 -18.14 27.99
CA LYS A 122 1.61 -17.65 29.07
C LYS A 122 2.52 -17.48 30.28
N GLN A 123 3.01 -16.26 30.49
CA GLN A 123 3.34 -15.85 31.85
C GLN A 123 2.02 -15.88 32.63
N ASN A 124 1.86 -16.90 33.47
CA ASN A 124 0.84 -16.96 34.49
C ASN A 124 1.03 -15.67 35.31
N VAL A 125 0.13 -14.71 35.12
CA VAL A 125 0.00 -13.61 36.07
C VAL A 125 -0.54 -14.28 37.32
N GLU A 126 0.32 -14.46 38.32
CA GLU A 126 -0.14 -14.74 39.68
C GLU A 126 -1.06 -13.58 40.07
N VAL A 127 -2.37 -13.82 39.95
CA VAL A 127 -3.36 -12.96 40.55
C VAL A 127 -3.30 -13.30 42.03
N GLY A 128 -2.67 -12.41 42.80
CA GLY A 128 -2.53 -12.56 44.24
C GLY A 128 -3.86 -12.89 44.90
N HIS A 129 -3.85 -13.95 45.71
CA HIS A 129 -4.87 -14.17 46.72
C HIS A 129 -4.75 -13.06 47.77
N LEU A 130 -5.82 -12.29 47.94
CA LEU A 130 -6.16 -11.60 49.18
C LEU A 130 -7.38 -12.30 49.77
#